data_AF-A0A5F8GRM9-F1
#
_entry.id   AF-A0A5F8GRM9-F1
#
_cell.length_a   1.000
_cell.length_b   1.000
_cell.length_c   1.000
_cell.angle_alpha   90.00
_cell.angle_beta   90.00
_cell.angle_gamma   90.00
#
_symmetry.space_group_name_H-M   'P 1'
#
loop_
_entity.id
_entity.type
_entity.pdbx_description
1 polymer ?
#
loop_
_entity_poly.entity_id
_entity_poly.type
_entity_poly.pdbx_seq_one_letter_code
_entity_poly.pdbx_strand_id
1 'polypeptide(L)'
;QVSPADMRLTVFDGTEGTWRLLCSSRANSRVASLSCEEMGFIRRNRVVSRWRVFAGAVAQASTQGLQLGVQAVVYHGGYLPFRDPNSEENSHDIALVHLSSPLPLTEYIQPVCLPAAGQALVDGKICTVTGWGNTQYYGQQANMLQEARVPIISNAVCNSPDFYGNQIKPKMFCAGYTEGGIDACQGDSGGPFVCEDSISRTPRWRLCGIVSWGTGCALAHKPGVYTKVGEYQEWIYRAMKTHSEDSGIVTQL
;
A
#
# COMPACT_ATOMS: atom_id res chain seq x y z
N GLN A 1 1.22 12.42 6.26
CA GLN A 1 2.17 12.34 5.13
C GLN A 1 3.32 13.29 5.41
N VAL A 2 4.55 12.85 5.15
CA VAL A 2 5.73 13.70 5.13
C VAL A 2 5.49 14.76 4.05
N SER A 3 5.55 16.04 4.42
CA SER A 3 5.34 17.13 3.45
C SER A 3 6.53 17.19 2.48
N PRO A 4 6.31 17.29 1.15
CA PRO A 4 7.33 17.05 0.13
C PRO A 4 8.34 18.19 -0.08
N ALA A 5 8.33 19.25 0.72
CA ALA A 5 9.12 20.42 0.39
C ALA A 5 10.61 20.33 0.78
N ASP A 6 11.07 19.37 1.59
CA ASP A 6 12.45 19.51 2.10
C ASP A 6 13.25 18.26 2.48
N MET A 7 12.80 17.03 2.22
CA MET A 7 13.58 15.79 2.43
C MET A 7 14.49 15.79 3.71
N ARG A 8 14.02 16.38 4.82
CA ARG A 8 14.78 16.49 6.07
C ARG A 8 13.86 16.21 7.26
N LEU A 9 14.37 15.43 8.21
CA LEU A 9 13.62 14.98 9.38
C LEU A 9 13.43 16.15 10.37
N THR A 10 12.18 16.49 10.68
CA THR A 10 11.83 17.44 11.74
C THR A 10 11.11 16.73 12.90
N VAL A 11 11.33 17.20 14.14
CA VAL A 11 10.62 16.77 15.34
C VAL A 11 9.88 17.96 15.93
N PHE A 12 8.62 17.74 16.33
CA PHE A 12 7.76 18.76 16.93
C PHE A 12 8.18 19.01 18.38
N ASP A 13 8.50 20.27 18.70
CA ASP A 13 8.83 20.69 20.05
C ASP A 13 7.56 21.14 20.78
N GLY A 14 7.14 20.35 21.76
CA GLY A 14 5.88 20.56 22.49
C GLY A 14 5.90 21.76 23.44
N THR A 15 7.07 22.32 23.77
CA THR A 15 7.16 23.51 24.65
C THR A 15 6.99 24.81 23.87
N GLU A 16 7.41 24.84 22.60
CA GLU A 16 7.37 26.04 21.76
C GLU A 16 6.29 25.99 20.68
N GLY A 17 5.64 24.85 20.47
CA GLY A 17 4.59 24.69 19.47
C GLY A 17 5.10 24.79 18.03
N THR A 18 6.39 24.57 17.79
CA THR A 18 7.03 24.66 16.46
C THR A 18 7.78 23.39 16.10
N TRP A 19 8.02 23.17 14.80
CA TRP A 19 8.77 22.02 14.28
C TRP A 19 10.25 22.34 14.14
N ARG A 20 11.14 21.51 14.72
CA ARG A 20 12.61 21.68 14.71
C ARG A 20 13.31 20.66 13.81
N LEU A 21 14.34 21.09 13.09
CA LEU A 21 15.14 20.24 12.19
C LEU A 21 16.17 19.39 12.97
N LEU A 22 16.23 18.09 12.70
CA LEU A 22 17.29 17.21 13.20
C LEU A 22 18.40 17.07 12.15
N CYS A 23 19.65 17.17 12.61
CA CYS A 23 20.93 17.10 11.88
C CYS A 23 21.45 18.42 11.27
N SER A 24 22.16 19.19 12.08
CA SER A 24 23.06 20.26 11.61
C SER A 24 24.51 19.96 12.03
N SER A 25 25.26 19.17 11.25
CA SER A 25 26.73 19.33 11.17
C SER A 25 27.34 18.60 9.96
N ARG A 26 28.45 19.17 9.45
CA ARG A 26 29.24 18.69 8.31
C ARG A 26 30.24 17.62 8.75
N ALA A 27 29.80 16.39 9.01
CA ALA A 27 30.71 15.24 9.12
C ALA A 27 29.90 13.93 9.08
N ASN A 28 29.65 13.41 7.87
CA ASN A 28 29.60 11.97 7.53
C ASN A 28 28.88 11.78 6.20
N SER A 29 29.61 12.04 5.12
CA SER A 29 29.34 11.52 3.79
C SER A 29 29.77 10.05 3.74
N ARG A 30 28.87 9.13 4.09
CA ARG A 30 28.84 7.75 3.57
C ARG A 30 27.58 7.02 4.07
N VAL A 31 26.73 6.70 3.08
CA VAL A 31 25.66 5.70 3.09
C VAL A 31 24.41 6.04 3.91
N ALA A 32 23.46 6.71 3.25
CA ALA A 32 22.03 6.54 3.52
C ALA A 32 21.25 6.56 2.20
N SER A 33 21.64 5.70 1.26
CA SER A 33 20.78 5.26 0.16
C SER A 33 20.05 4.00 0.63
N LEU A 34 18.88 4.16 1.24
CA LEU A 34 17.94 3.06 1.45
C LEU A 34 16.55 3.55 1.10
N SER A 35 16.12 3.15 -0.10
CA SER A 35 14.71 3.06 -0.46
C SER A 35 14.00 2.27 0.62
N CYS A 36 12.94 2.86 1.19
CA CYS A 36 12.03 2.12 2.05
C CYS A 36 11.20 1.21 1.16
N GLU A 37 11.67 -0.01 0.93
CA GLU A 37 10.77 -1.10 0.55
C GLU A 37 9.73 -1.27 1.67
N GLU A 38 8.48 -1.45 1.25
CA GLU A 38 7.33 -0.70 1.75
C GLU A 38 6.63 -1.27 3.00
N MET A 39 7.36 -1.98 3.87
CA MET A 39 6.95 -2.23 5.26
C MET A 39 7.94 -1.71 6.31
N GLY A 40 8.96 -0.96 5.86
CA GLY A 40 9.72 -0.04 6.71
C GLY A 40 8.84 0.97 7.46
N PHE A 41 7.60 1.18 6.98
CA PHE A 41 6.60 2.04 7.61
C PHE A 41 6.24 1.58 9.03
N ILE A 42 5.99 0.29 9.26
CA ILE A 42 5.60 -0.20 10.60
C ILE A 42 6.82 -0.42 11.49
N ARG A 43 8.03 -0.65 10.95
CA ARG A 43 9.21 -0.92 11.79
C ARG A 43 9.82 0.32 12.44
N ARG A 44 9.95 1.43 11.70
CA ARG A 44 10.48 2.69 12.24
C ARG A 44 9.38 3.60 12.82
N ASN A 45 8.14 3.51 12.33
CA ASN A 45 7.03 4.32 12.80
C ASN A 45 5.99 3.51 13.58
N ARG A 46 6.42 2.86 14.67
CA ARG A 46 5.50 2.06 15.53
C ARG A 46 4.52 2.89 16.38
N VAL A 47 4.71 4.20 16.41
CA VAL A 47 3.94 5.10 17.25
C VAL A 47 2.68 5.53 16.50
N VAL A 48 1.59 4.77 16.65
CA VAL A 48 0.31 4.99 15.95
C VAL A 48 -0.24 6.42 16.11
N SER A 49 0.04 7.11 17.21
CA SER A 49 -0.38 8.50 17.44
C SER A 49 0.23 9.51 16.46
N ARG A 50 1.34 9.16 15.79
CA ARG A 50 1.97 9.97 14.73
C ARG A 50 1.34 9.75 13.36
N TRP A 51 0.48 8.75 13.20
CA TRP A 51 -0.15 8.43 11.94
C TRP A 51 -1.44 9.22 11.75
N ARG A 52 -1.75 9.48 10.48
CA ARG A 52 -2.99 10.10 10.06
C ARG A 52 -3.47 9.44 8.79
N VAL A 53 -4.78 9.23 8.68
CA VAL A 53 -5.45 8.78 7.46
C VAL A 53 -6.17 9.98 6.87
N PHE A 54 -5.91 10.25 5.59
CA PHE A 54 -6.53 11.33 4.82
C PHE A 54 -7.54 10.74 3.83
N ALA A 55 -8.75 11.30 3.78
CA ALA A 55 -9.84 10.80 2.95
C ALA A 55 -10.73 11.92 2.41
N GLY A 56 -11.49 11.64 1.35
CA GLY A 56 -12.50 12.55 0.79
C GLY A 56 -11.96 13.65 -0.14
N ALA A 57 -10.71 13.55 -0.59
CA ALA A 57 -10.15 14.47 -1.58
C ALA A 57 -9.10 13.78 -2.46
N VAL A 58 -8.97 14.24 -3.70
CA VAL A 58 -7.98 13.73 -4.67
C VAL A 58 -6.69 14.54 -4.71
N ALA A 59 -6.68 15.76 -4.19
CA ALA A 59 -5.48 16.59 -4.08
C ALA A 59 -4.87 16.45 -2.68
N GLN A 60 -3.57 16.18 -2.57
CA GLN A 60 -2.89 16.02 -1.27
C GLN A 60 -2.99 17.27 -0.38
N ALA A 61 -2.95 18.45 -1.00
CA ALA A 61 -3.02 19.74 -0.30
C ALA A 61 -4.46 20.26 -0.12
N SER A 62 -5.48 19.44 -0.38
CA SER A 62 -6.87 19.86 -0.23
C SER A 62 -7.20 20.16 1.23
N THR A 63 -7.78 21.32 1.48
CA THR A 63 -8.34 21.69 2.79
C THR A 63 -9.74 21.11 3.03
N GLN A 64 -10.34 20.48 2.02
CA GLN A 64 -11.68 19.87 2.09
C GLN A 64 -11.65 18.40 2.52
N GLY A 65 -10.48 17.76 2.51
CA GLY A 65 -10.33 16.37 2.94
C GLY A 65 -10.40 16.24 4.46
N LEU A 66 -10.79 15.06 4.92
CA LEU A 66 -10.82 14.71 6.34
C LEU A 66 -9.53 14.02 6.73
N GLN A 67 -9.03 14.34 7.92
CA GLN A 67 -7.83 13.72 8.47
C GLN A 67 -8.11 13.17 9.87
N LEU A 68 -7.99 11.85 10.04
CA LEU A 68 -8.26 11.17 11.30
C LEU A 68 -7.02 10.47 11.85
N GLY A 69 -7.03 10.21 13.16
CA GLY A 69 -6.01 9.42 13.85
C GLY A 69 -6.17 7.92 13.62
N VAL A 70 -5.15 7.18 14.03
CA VAL A 70 -5.13 5.72 14.01
C VAL A 70 -5.17 5.20 15.44
N GLN A 71 -6.13 4.33 15.74
CA GLN A 71 -6.24 3.61 17.00
C GLN A 71 -5.36 2.37 17.02
N ALA A 72 -5.46 1.54 15.99
CA ALA A 72 -4.70 0.30 15.90
C ALA A 72 -4.25 -0.03 14.47
N VAL A 73 -3.17 -0.81 14.36
CA VAL A 73 -2.71 -1.44 13.12
C VAL A 73 -2.54 -2.93 13.39
N VAL A 74 -3.28 -3.76 12.65
CA VAL A 74 -3.20 -5.23 12.74
C VAL A 74 -2.48 -5.74 11.49
N TYR A 75 -1.24 -6.20 11.63
CA TYR A 75 -0.47 -6.74 10.51
C TYR A 75 -0.45 -8.27 10.52
N HIS A 76 -0.29 -8.88 9.34
CA HIS A 76 -0.23 -10.33 9.24
C HIS A 76 1.08 -10.88 9.84
N GLY A 77 0.99 -11.77 10.84
CA GLY A 77 2.14 -12.29 11.58
C GLY A 77 3.10 -13.16 10.74
N GLY A 78 2.61 -13.67 9.62
CA GLY A 78 3.40 -14.37 8.60
C GLY A 78 4.24 -13.48 7.69
N TYR A 79 4.12 -12.15 7.78
CA TYR A 79 4.98 -11.24 7.01
C TYR A 79 6.40 -11.22 7.61
N LEU A 80 7.26 -12.07 7.06
CA LEU A 80 8.62 -12.29 7.54
C LEU A 80 9.47 -11.02 7.59
N PRO A 81 9.37 -10.07 6.63
CA PRO A 81 10.14 -8.83 6.67
C PRO A 81 9.81 -7.94 7.87
N PHE A 82 8.72 -8.19 8.62
CA PHE A 82 8.48 -7.52 9.90
C PHE A 82 9.33 -8.08 11.05
N ARG A 83 9.75 -9.36 10.99
CA ARG A 83 10.59 -10.03 12.01
C ARG A 83 12.06 -10.08 11.62
N ASP A 84 12.37 -10.27 10.34
CA ASP A 84 13.73 -10.26 9.79
C ASP A 84 13.86 -9.26 8.62
N PRO A 85 14.58 -8.14 8.76
CA PRO A 85 14.76 -7.17 7.67
C PRO A 85 15.45 -7.71 6.43
N ASN A 86 16.20 -8.80 6.55
CA ASN A 86 16.96 -9.36 5.44
C ASN A 86 16.16 -10.46 4.72
N SER A 87 14.91 -10.69 5.13
CA SER A 87 14.02 -11.62 4.46
C SER A 87 13.50 -10.98 3.18
N GLU A 88 13.80 -11.61 2.04
CA GLU A 88 13.25 -11.27 0.72
C GLU A 88 11.87 -11.91 0.45
N GLU A 89 11.32 -12.65 1.42
CA GLU A 89 10.00 -13.26 1.32
C GLU A 89 8.89 -12.25 1.63
N ASN A 90 8.33 -11.63 0.59
CA ASN A 90 7.31 -10.60 0.70
C ASN A 90 5.87 -11.15 0.87
N SER A 91 5.70 -12.46 1.07
CA SER A 91 4.35 -13.04 1.30
C SER A 91 3.71 -12.47 2.55
N HIS A 92 2.38 -12.37 2.51
CA HIS A 92 1.57 -11.84 3.61
C HIS A 92 1.75 -10.34 3.86
N ASP A 93 2.11 -9.58 2.83
CA ASP A 93 2.12 -8.12 2.88
C ASP A 93 0.69 -7.56 2.89
N ILE A 94 0.08 -7.58 4.08
CA ILE A 94 -1.26 -7.08 4.36
C ILE A 94 -1.38 -6.63 5.82
N ALA A 95 -2.10 -5.53 6.03
CA ALA A 95 -2.47 -5.03 7.34
C ALA A 95 -3.85 -4.35 7.31
N LEU A 96 -4.50 -4.28 8.47
CA LEU A 96 -5.69 -3.46 8.72
C LEU A 96 -5.33 -2.27 9.59
N VAL A 97 -5.95 -1.13 9.29
CA VAL A 97 -5.82 0.10 10.08
C VAL A 97 -7.18 0.44 10.67
N HIS A 98 -7.26 0.49 12.00
CA HIS A 98 -8.44 0.94 12.73
C HIS A 98 -8.32 2.43 13.02
N LEU A 99 -9.25 3.22 12.48
CA LEU A 99 -9.32 4.66 12.72
C LEU A 99 -9.74 4.96 14.16
N SER A 100 -9.27 6.08 14.72
CA SER A 100 -9.69 6.53 16.06
C SER A 100 -11.17 6.92 16.14
N SER A 101 -11.80 7.17 15.00
CA SER A 101 -13.22 7.46 14.87
C SER A 101 -13.68 7.09 13.45
N PRO A 102 -14.96 6.74 13.23
CA PRO A 102 -15.45 6.41 11.91
C PRO A 102 -15.47 7.65 10.99
N LEU A 103 -15.23 7.42 9.69
CA LEU A 103 -15.47 8.43 8.66
C LEU A 103 -16.97 8.49 8.30
N PRO A 104 -17.54 9.68 8.06
CA PRO A 104 -18.87 9.77 7.48
C PRO A 104 -18.85 9.24 6.04
N LEU A 105 -19.89 8.49 5.66
CA LEU A 105 -20.07 8.05 4.28
C LEU A 105 -20.74 9.16 3.47
N THR A 106 -20.09 9.57 2.39
CA THR A 106 -20.53 10.65 1.48
C THR A 106 -20.31 10.22 0.03
N GLU A 107 -20.65 11.05 -0.95
CA GLU A 107 -20.30 10.79 -2.35
C GLU A 107 -18.79 10.70 -2.62
N TYR A 108 -17.94 11.22 -1.72
CA TYR A 108 -16.48 11.18 -1.83
C TYR A 108 -15.81 10.15 -0.91
N ILE A 109 -16.57 9.54 0.01
CA ILE A 109 -16.08 8.56 0.98
C ILE A 109 -17.02 7.36 0.97
N GLN A 110 -16.60 6.28 0.32
CA GLN A 110 -17.32 5.01 0.25
C GLN A 110 -16.36 3.84 0.47
N PRO A 111 -16.81 2.75 1.13
CA PRO A 111 -16.01 1.54 1.22
C PRO A 111 -15.98 0.80 -0.12
N VAL A 112 -14.88 0.09 -0.39
CA VAL A 112 -14.77 -0.85 -1.52
C VAL A 112 -15.25 -2.24 -1.09
N CYS A 113 -15.78 -3.03 -2.03
CA CYS A 113 -16.18 -4.41 -1.75
C CYS A 113 -14.95 -5.33 -1.66
N LEU A 114 -15.05 -6.38 -0.86
CA LEU A 114 -14.14 -7.52 -0.99
C LEU A 114 -14.58 -8.43 -2.16
N PRO A 115 -13.67 -9.27 -2.69
CA PRO A 115 -14.04 -10.37 -3.58
C PRO A 115 -15.13 -11.23 -2.94
N ALA A 116 -15.99 -11.89 -3.72
CA ALA A 116 -16.89 -12.90 -3.17
C ALA A 116 -16.09 -14.16 -2.75
N ALA A 117 -16.67 -14.98 -1.86
CA ALA A 117 -16.03 -16.24 -1.48
C ALA A 117 -15.86 -17.14 -2.71
N GLY A 118 -14.64 -17.63 -2.94
CA GLY A 118 -14.30 -18.43 -4.12
C GLY A 118 -14.22 -17.66 -5.44
N GLN A 119 -14.33 -16.32 -5.44
CA GLN A 119 -14.13 -15.51 -6.64
C GLN A 119 -12.65 -15.50 -7.02
N ALA A 120 -12.31 -16.19 -8.11
CA ALA A 120 -10.96 -16.21 -8.65
C ALA A 120 -10.62 -14.91 -9.40
N LEU A 121 -9.32 -14.61 -9.47
CA LEU A 121 -8.79 -13.63 -10.42
C LEU A 121 -8.93 -14.18 -11.84
N VAL A 122 -9.16 -13.28 -12.80
CA VAL A 122 -9.28 -13.63 -14.22
C VAL A 122 -8.06 -13.08 -14.94
N ASP A 123 -7.16 -13.95 -15.37
CA ASP A 123 -5.97 -13.55 -16.12
C ASP A 123 -6.36 -12.78 -17.40
N GLY A 124 -5.61 -11.72 -17.72
CA GLY A 124 -5.91 -10.80 -18.81
C GLY A 124 -7.02 -9.78 -18.52
N LYS A 125 -7.77 -9.91 -17.41
CA LYS A 125 -8.75 -8.89 -17.02
C LYS A 125 -8.04 -7.59 -16.68
N ILE A 126 -8.47 -6.51 -17.32
CA ILE A 126 -7.98 -5.15 -17.06
C ILE A 126 -8.70 -4.61 -15.83
N CYS A 127 -7.92 -4.22 -14.83
CA CYS A 127 -8.37 -3.61 -13.59
C CYS A 127 -7.65 -2.28 -13.37
N THR A 128 -8.04 -1.56 -12.32
CA THR A 128 -7.52 -0.21 -12.04
C THR A 128 -6.70 -0.20 -10.77
N VAL A 129 -5.53 0.43 -10.82
CA VAL A 129 -4.72 0.80 -9.66
C VAL A 129 -4.73 2.32 -9.51
N THR A 130 -4.78 2.82 -8.28
CA THR A 130 -4.79 4.26 -7.97
C THR A 130 -3.83 4.60 -6.84
N GLY A 131 -3.26 5.80 -6.90
CA GLY A 131 -2.37 6.27 -5.84
C GLY A 131 -1.74 7.64 -6.11
N TRP A 132 -0.98 8.12 -5.13
CA TRP A 132 -0.22 9.37 -5.17
C TRP A 132 1.29 9.12 -5.23
N GLY A 133 1.70 7.89 -5.52
CA GLY A 133 3.09 7.51 -5.66
C GLY A 133 3.81 8.28 -6.77
N ASN A 134 5.07 7.93 -6.94
CA ASN A 134 5.92 8.57 -7.93
C ASN A 134 5.40 8.31 -9.35
N THR A 135 5.31 9.35 -10.18
CA THR A 135 4.88 9.21 -11.59
C THR A 135 6.00 8.68 -12.50
N GLN A 136 7.23 8.62 -11.98
CA GLN A 136 8.42 8.03 -12.60
C GLN A 136 9.29 7.46 -11.48
N TYR A 137 10.07 6.40 -11.72
CA TYR A 137 10.87 5.74 -10.66
C TYR A 137 11.76 6.72 -9.85
N TYR A 138 12.46 7.64 -10.53
CA TYR A 138 13.25 8.71 -9.90
C TYR A 138 12.52 10.06 -9.83
N GLY A 139 11.19 10.02 -9.91
CA GLY A 139 10.30 11.18 -9.93
C GLY A 139 9.85 11.64 -8.56
N GLN A 140 8.86 12.53 -8.56
CA GLN A 140 8.18 13.01 -7.36
C GLN A 140 6.78 12.40 -7.27
N GLN A 141 6.24 12.38 -6.06
CA GLN A 141 4.86 11.97 -5.80
C GLN A 141 3.86 12.86 -6.54
N ALA A 142 2.76 12.27 -6.97
CA ALA A 142 1.69 13.01 -7.63
C ALA A 142 0.94 13.90 -6.63
N ASN A 143 0.70 15.17 -6.97
CA ASN A 143 -0.12 16.06 -6.14
C ASN A 143 -1.62 15.72 -6.22
N MET A 144 -2.04 15.17 -7.35
CA MET A 144 -3.39 14.71 -7.62
C MET A 144 -3.38 13.18 -7.69
N LEU A 145 -4.45 12.54 -7.23
CA LEU A 145 -4.59 11.08 -7.30
C LEU A 145 -4.53 10.64 -8.76
N GLN A 146 -3.69 9.66 -9.06
CA GLN A 146 -3.57 9.07 -10.39
C GLN A 146 -4.38 7.77 -10.47
N GLU A 147 -4.77 7.40 -11.68
CA GLU A 147 -5.37 6.11 -11.99
C GLU A 147 -4.67 5.49 -13.21
N ALA A 148 -4.49 4.18 -13.17
CA ALA A 148 -3.88 3.41 -14.24
C ALA A 148 -4.60 2.08 -14.44
N ARG A 149 -4.78 1.68 -15.70
CA ARG A 149 -5.44 0.43 -16.09
C ARG A 149 -4.42 -0.59 -16.56
N VAL A 150 -4.34 -1.72 -15.86
CA VAL A 150 -3.38 -2.78 -16.16
C VAL A 150 -4.06 -4.16 -16.14
N PRO A 151 -3.67 -5.09 -17.02
CA PRO A 151 -4.20 -6.44 -17.02
C PRO A 151 -3.54 -7.31 -15.94
N ILE A 152 -4.30 -8.25 -15.39
CA ILE A 152 -3.76 -9.33 -14.55
C ILE A 152 -2.89 -10.26 -15.40
N ILE A 153 -1.70 -10.59 -14.92
CA ILE A 153 -0.77 -11.54 -15.56
C ILE A 153 -0.81 -12.85 -14.78
N SER A 154 -0.92 -13.97 -15.50
CA SER A 154 -0.90 -15.30 -14.88
C SER A 154 0.42 -15.54 -14.11
N ASN A 155 0.34 -16.26 -13.00
CA ASN A 155 1.53 -16.61 -12.22
C ASN A 155 2.52 -17.46 -13.03
N ALA A 156 2.05 -18.23 -14.03
CA ALA A 156 2.93 -19.00 -14.91
C ALA A 156 3.83 -18.10 -15.75
N VAL A 157 3.28 -17.03 -16.33
CA VAL A 157 4.06 -16.01 -17.06
C VAL A 157 4.95 -15.24 -16.10
N CYS A 158 4.40 -14.77 -14.98
CA CYS A 158 5.16 -13.91 -14.07
C CYS A 158 6.32 -14.64 -13.37
N ASN A 159 6.21 -15.96 -13.17
CA ASN A 159 7.31 -16.79 -12.66
C ASN A 159 8.26 -17.32 -13.73
N SER A 160 8.04 -17.02 -15.01
CA SER A 160 9.00 -17.37 -16.05
C SER A 160 10.36 -16.69 -15.81
N PRO A 161 11.46 -17.26 -16.35
CA PRO A 161 12.80 -16.73 -16.14
C PRO A 161 12.99 -15.27 -16.58
N ASP A 162 12.26 -14.82 -17.61
CA ASP A 162 12.37 -13.46 -18.14
C ASP A 162 11.69 -12.41 -17.23
N PHE A 163 10.79 -12.87 -16.35
CA PHE A 163 10.03 -12.04 -15.41
C PHE A 163 10.66 -12.10 -14.02
N TYR A 164 10.01 -12.75 -13.06
CA TYR A 164 10.45 -12.81 -11.67
C TYR A 164 11.04 -14.16 -11.27
N GLY A 165 11.11 -15.15 -12.18
CA GLY A 165 11.85 -16.40 -11.93
C GLY A 165 11.50 -17.08 -10.61
N ASN A 166 10.26 -17.54 -10.44
CA ASN A 166 9.74 -18.23 -9.23
C ASN A 166 9.69 -17.40 -7.93
N GLN A 167 9.86 -16.07 -7.98
CA GLN A 167 9.68 -15.22 -6.79
C GLN A 167 8.19 -15.00 -6.44
N ILE A 168 7.26 -15.12 -7.39
CA ILE A 168 5.83 -14.85 -7.15
C ILE A 168 5.18 -16.04 -6.45
N LYS A 169 4.80 -15.84 -5.18
CA LYS A 169 4.21 -16.87 -4.32
C LYS A 169 2.69 -17.02 -4.51
N PRO A 170 2.06 -18.11 -4.04
CA PRO A 170 0.64 -18.38 -4.31
C PRO A 170 -0.34 -17.27 -3.89
N LYS A 171 -0.05 -16.56 -2.79
CA LYS A 171 -0.84 -15.45 -2.26
C LYS A 171 -0.48 -14.08 -2.84
N MET A 172 0.30 -14.07 -3.92
CA MET A 172 0.61 -12.90 -4.73
C MET A 172 0.12 -13.11 -6.17
N PHE A 173 0.04 -12.02 -6.92
CA PHE A 173 -0.14 -12.04 -8.37
C PHE A 173 0.51 -10.81 -8.99
N CYS A 174 0.66 -10.83 -10.32
CA CYS A 174 1.22 -9.71 -11.08
C CYS A 174 0.15 -9.01 -11.90
N ALA A 175 0.33 -7.70 -12.11
CA ALA A 175 -0.47 -6.95 -13.07
C ALA A 175 0.36 -5.86 -13.72
N GLY A 176 0.20 -5.68 -15.04
CA GLY A 176 1.04 -4.79 -15.83
C GLY A 176 1.06 -5.19 -17.29
N TYR A 177 1.77 -4.42 -18.10
CA TYR A 177 2.03 -4.76 -19.50
C TYR A 177 3.41 -5.39 -19.64
N THR A 178 3.56 -6.32 -20.58
CA THR A 178 4.83 -6.99 -20.85
C THR A 178 5.91 -6.00 -21.28
N GLU A 179 5.51 -4.97 -22.02
CA GLU A 179 6.34 -3.87 -22.51
C GLU A 179 6.72 -2.86 -21.40
N GLY A 180 6.10 -2.95 -20.22
CA GLY A 180 6.22 -1.95 -19.16
C GLY A 180 5.38 -0.70 -19.44
N GLY A 181 5.88 0.48 -19.05
CA GLY A 181 5.25 1.78 -19.30
C GLY A 181 4.16 2.19 -18.30
N ILE A 182 3.22 1.29 -17.97
CA ILE A 182 2.14 1.56 -16.99
C ILE A 182 2.28 0.60 -15.81
N ASP A 183 2.48 1.16 -14.62
CA ASP A 183 2.72 0.42 -13.38
C ASP A 183 2.40 1.25 -12.14
N ALA A 184 2.28 0.60 -10.98
CA ALA A 184 2.35 1.26 -9.68
C ALA A 184 3.82 1.59 -9.32
N CYS A 185 4.04 2.50 -8.38
CA CYS A 185 5.40 2.92 -8.03
C CYS A 185 5.56 3.26 -6.54
N GLN A 186 6.74 3.75 -6.15
CA GLN A 186 7.02 4.09 -4.75
C GLN A 186 6.01 5.10 -4.22
N GLY A 187 5.39 4.77 -3.08
CA GLY A 187 4.31 5.55 -2.48
C GLY A 187 2.90 5.08 -2.82
N ASP A 188 2.74 4.13 -3.74
CA ASP A 188 1.44 3.49 -4.04
C ASP A 188 1.19 2.25 -3.17
N SER A 189 2.20 1.71 -2.47
CA SER A 189 2.06 0.50 -1.67
C SER A 189 1.05 0.61 -0.54
N GLY A 190 0.31 -0.48 -0.32
CA GLY A 190 -0.91 -0.51 0.48
C GLY A 190 -2.15 0.02 -0.28
N GLY A 191 -1.95 0.64 -1.43
CA GLY A 191 -3.01 1.16 -2.29
C GLY A 191 -3.82 0.07 -3.00
N PRO A 192 -4.99 0.44 -3.56
CA PRO A 192 -5.95 -0.52 -4.06
C PRO A 192 -5.67 -0.95 -5.51
N PHE A 193 -5.81 -2.26 -5.76
CA PHE A 193 -6.02 -2.80 -7.10
C PHE A 193 -7.46 -3.32 -7.21
N VAL A 194 -8.29 -2.61 -7.97
CA VAL A 194 -9.74 -2.84 -8.01
C VAL A 194 -10.22 -3.30 -9.38
N CYS A 195 -11.07 -4.31 -9.36
CA CYS A 195 -11.71 -4.84 -10.56
C CYS A 195 -13.23 -4.67 -10.45
N GLU A 196 -13.87 -4.19 -11.50
CA GLU A 196 -15.33 -4.14 -11.57
C GLU A 196 -15.91 -5.49 -12.02
N ASP A 197 -17.02 -5.91 -11.41
CA ASP A 197 -17.83 -7.02 -11.89
C ASP A 197 -19.33 -6.76 -11.66
N SER A 198 -20.17 -7.60 -12.25
CA SER A 198 -21.63 -7.56 -12.11
C SER A 198 -22.21 -8.84 -11.52
N ILE A 199 -21.41 -9.62 -10.76
CA ILE A 199 -21.87 -10.92 -10.22
C ILE A 199 -23.03 -10.73 -9.21
N SER A 200 -23.11 -9.57 -8.57
CA SER A 200 -24.19 -9.20 -7.65
C SER A 200 -25.42 -8.58 -8.35
N ARG A 201 -25.55 -8.73 -9.67
CA ARG A 201 -26.59 -8.09 -10.52
C ARG A 201 -26.50 -6.56 -10.63
N THR A 202 -25.64 -5.93 -9.83
CA THR A 202 -25.25 -4.52 -9.92
C THR A 202 -23.75 -4.41 -10.12
N PRO A 203 -23.24 -3.51 -10.97
CA PRO A 203 -21.80 -3.24 -11.09
C PRO A 203 -21.20 -2.83 -9.74
N ARG A 204 -20.11 -3.48 -9.35
CA ARG A 204 -19.37 -3.19 -8.12
C ARG A 204 -17.88 -3.33 -8.33
N TRP A 205 -17.13 -2.38 -7.78
CA TRP A 205 -15.68 -2.47 -7.66
C TRP A 205 -15.30 -3.32 -6.45
N ARG A 206 -14.39 -4.26 -6.65
CA ARG A 206 -13.87 -5.14 -5.60
C ARG A 206 -12.36 -4.97 -5.48
N LEU A 207 -11.87 -4.96 -4.25
CA LEU A 207 -10.45 -4.94 -3.93
C LEU A 207 -9.85 -6.33 -4.19
N CYS A 208 -9.30 -6.53 -5.37
CA CYS A 208 -8.73 -7.80 -5.80
C CYS A 208 -7.25 -7.93 -5.39
N GLY A 209 -6.54 -6.80 -5.27
CA GLY A 209 -5.16 -6.76 -4.84
C GLY A 209 -4.82 -5.54 -4.00
N ILE A 210 -3.67 -5.63 -3.34
CA ILE A 210 -3.02 -4.53 -2.62
C ILE A 210 -1.64 -4.35 -3.26
N VAL A 211 -1.29 -3.13 -3.65
CA VAL A 211 0.05 -2.82 -4.18
C VAL A 211 1.09 -3.19 -3.11
N SER A 212 2.08 -4.01 -3.48
CA SER A 212 3.06 -4.56 -2.53
C SER A 212 4.50 -4.24 -2.93
N TRP A 213 4.94 -4.68 -4.11
CA TRP A 213 6.32 -4.46 -4.55
C TRP A 213 6.48 -4.58 -6.07
N GLY A 214 7.67 -4.23 -6.57
CA GLY A 214 8.09 -4.37 -7.95
C GLY A 214 9.59 -4.14 -8.09
N THR A 215 10.19 -4.52 -9.23
CA THR A 215 11.61 -4.20 -9.50
C THR A 215 11.66 -2.97 -10.38
N GLY A 216 12.08 -1.84 -9.82
CA GLY A 216 11.89 -0.55 -10.48
C GLY A 216 10.41 -0.18 -10.55
N CYS A 217 10.05 0.69 -11.51
CA CYS A 217 8.65 0.94 -11.88
C CYS A 217 8.55 0.97 -13.40
N ALA A 218 7.49 0.37 -13.95
CA ALA A 218 7.16 0.42 -15.38
C ALA A 218 8.26 -0.12 -16.32
N LEU A 219 9.10 -1.04 -15.82
CA LEU A 219 10.11 -1.72 -16.63
C LEU A 219 9.49 -2.89 -17.40
N ALA A 220 9.98 -3.14 -18.61
CA ALA A 220 9.59 -4.31 -19.39
C ALA A 220 9.90 -5.61 -18.62
N HIS A 221 8.97 -6.56 -18.67
CA HIS A 221 9.02 -7.84 -17.94
C HIS A 221 9.22 -7.73 -16.41
N LYS A 222 8.91 -6.58 -15.80
CA LYS A 222 8.91 -6.39 -14.33
C LYS A 222 7.60 -5.71 -13.91
N PRO A 223 6.45 -6.38 -14.09
CA PRO A 223 5.14 -5.83 -13.72
C PRO A 223 5.02 -5.69 -12.20
N GLY A 224 4.17 -4.78 -11.73
CA GLY A 224 3.85 -4.66 -10.31
C GLY A 224 3.32 -5.98 -9.71
N VAL A 225 3.70 -6.24 -8.46
CA VAL A 225 3.31 -7.41 -7.68
C VAL A 225 2.36 -6.98 -6.56
N TYR A 226 1.28 -7.74 -6.42
CA TYR A 226 0.16 -7.41 -5.56
C TYR A 226 -0.14 -8.57 -4.61
N THR A 227 -0.51 -8.25 -3.37
CA THR A 227 -1.09 -9.22 -2.44
C THR A 227 -2.48 -9.63 -2.93
N LYS A 228 -2.75 -10.94 -3.06
CA LYS A 228 -4.03 -11.49 -3.54
C LYS A 228 -5.08 -11.48 -2.45
N VAL A 229 -5.95 -10.47 -2.42
CA VAL A 229 -6.90 -10.22 -1.30
C VAL A 229 -7.89 -11.38 -1.08
N GLY A 230 -8.28 -12.09 -2.15
CA GLY A 230 -9.14 -13.28 -2.04
C GLY A 230 -8.60 -14.35 -1.09
N GLU A 231 -7.27 -14.45 -0.94
CA GLU A 231 -6.59 -15.43 -0.07
C GLU A 231 -6.53 -15.00 1.42
N TYR A 232 -7.03 -13.82 1.75
CA TYR A 232 -6.98 -13.24 3.10
C TYR A 232 -8.37 -12.88 3.66
N GLN A 233 -9.46 -13.25 2.98
CA GLN A 233 -10.83 -12.91 3.44
C GLN A 233 -11.08 -13.37 4.88
N GLU A 234 -10.77 -14.62 5.21
CA GLU A 234 -10.96 -15.13 6.57
C GLU A 234 -10.09 -14.38 7.59
N TRP A 235 -8.83 -14.09 7.24
CA TRP A 235 -7.94 -13.30 8.08
C TRP A 235 -8.50 -11.89 8.33
N ILE A 236 -9.01 -11.21 7.29
CA ILE A 236 -9.64 -9.88 7.41
C ILE A 236 -10.83 -9.95 8.37
N TYR A 237 -11.77 -10.86 8.14
CA TYR A 237 -12.97 -10.99 8.98
C TYR A 237 -12.64 -11.32 10.43
N ARG A 238 -11.67 -12.22 10.65
CA ARG A 238 -11.20 -12.58 11.99
C ARG A 238 -10.52 -11.40 12.68
N ALA A 239 -9.70 -10.64 11.97
CA ALA A 239 -8.99 -9.49 12.53
C ALA A 239 -9.97 -8.39 12.95
N MET A 240 -10.93 -8.07 12.08
CA MET A 240 -11.97 -7.08 12.38
C MET A 240 -12.80 -7.45 13.61
N LYS A 241 -13.09 -8.74 13.81
CA LYS A 241 -13.84 -9.23 14.97
C LYS A 241 -13.00 -9.28 16.24
N THR A 242 -11.75 -9.71 16.14
CA THR A 242 -10.89 -9.98 17.31
C THR A 242 -10.30 -8.70 17.88
N HIS A 243 -9.97 -7.73 17.02
CA HIS A 243 -9.19 -6.54 17.38
C HIS A 243 -10.00 -5.24 17.30
N SER A 244 -11.33 -5.29 17.50
CA SER A 244 -12.20 -4.10 17.39
C SER A 244 -11.89 -3.05 18.46
N GLU A 245 -11.48 -3.47 19.65
CA GLU A 245 -11.19 -2.58 20.80
C GLU A 245 -9.68 -2.39 21.05
N ASP A 246 -8.83 -3.05 20.27
CA ASP A 246 -7.39 -2.99 20.46
C ASP A 246 -6.84 -1.60 20.15
N SER A 247 -5.64 -1.33 20.66
CA SER A 247 -4.87 -0.12 20.37
C SER A 247 -3.40 -0.43 20.13
N GLY A 248 -2.72 0.39 19.33
CA GLY A 248 -1.32 0.20 18.98
C GLY A 248 -1.11 -0.80 17.83
N ILE A 249 0.03 -1.49 17.84
CA ILE A 249 0.39 -2.42 16.76
C ILE A 249 0.21 -3.85 17.25
N VAL A 250 -0.65 -4.59 16.57
CA VAL A 250 -1.05 -5.95 16.90
C VAL A 250 -0.76 -6.86 15.71
N THR A 251 -0.58 -8.15 15.98
CA THR A 251 -0.32 -9.16 14.96
C THR A 251 -1.42 -10.21 14.96
N GLN A 252 -1.82 -10.66 13.77
CA GLN A 252 -2.72 -11.80 13.60
C GLN A 252 -2.17 -12.77 12.55
N LEU A 253 -2.21 -14.07 12.82
CA LEU A 253 -1.89 -15.14 11.88
C LEU A 253 -3.12 -15.61 11.10
#